data_AF-E0Q7H0-F1
#
_entry.id   AF-E0Q7H0-F1
#
_cell.length_a   1.000
_cell.length_b   1.000
_cell.length_c   1.000
_cell.angle_alpha   90.00
_cell.angle_beta   90.00
_cell.angle_gamma   90.00
#
_symmetry.space_group_name_H-M   'P 1'
#
loop_
_entity.id
_entity.type
_entity.pdbx_description
1 polymer ?
#
loop_
_entity_poly.entity_id
_entity_poly.type
_entity_poly.pdbx_seq_one_letter_code
_entity_poly.pdbx_strand_id
1 'polypeptide(L)'
;MSTPSYYQNDAPFEAWDLSSLYTSDWGQVVQYVFRWQGKNGLQDLQKAVDFARHAIANDDRPIPWKHAPHAGKLLRQLQSIGWADATHVWKALRRRDGDATLDAIKTLIKEHK
;
A
#
# COMPACT_ATOMS: atom_id res chain seq x y z
N MET A 1 10.28 -20.52 -9.84
CA MET A 1 8.88 -20.22 -9.43
C MET A 1 8.48 -18.96 -10.15
N SER A 2 7.61 -19.06 -11.16
CA SER A 2 7.17 -17.90 -11.93
C SER A 2 6.05 -17.19 -11.18
N THR A 3 6.24 -15.91 -10.87
CA THR A 3 5.19 -15.02 -10.38
C THR A 3 4.05 -14.97 -11.42
N PRO A 4 2.78 -15.06 -11.01
CA PRO A 4 1.66 -15.00 -11.95
C PRO A 4 1.62 -13.65 -12.69
N SER A 5 1.31 -13.65 -13.99
CA SER A 5 1.46 -12.46 -14.87
C SER A 5 0.55 -11.27 -14.54
N TYR A 6 -0.39 -11.38 -13.60
CA TYR A 6 -1.21 -10.24 -13.16
C TYR A 6 -0.44 -9.22 -12.31
N TYR A 7 0.79 -9.55 -11.89
CA TYR A 7 1.68 -8.59 -11.25
C TYR A 7 2.53 -7.77 -12.27
N GLN A 8 2.52 -8.16 -13.56
CA GLN A 8 3.16 -7.43 -14.66
C GLN A 8 2.20 -6.41 -15.31
N ASN A 9 1.56 -5.58 -14.50
CA ASN A 9 1.18 -4.27 -15.03
C ASN A 9 2.48 -3.43 -15.15
N ASP A 10 2.45 -2.25 -15.77
CA ASP A 10 3.59 -1.31 -15.90
C ASP A 10 4.17 -0.79 -14.55
N ALA A 11 3.95 -1.53 -13.46
CA ALA A 11 4.43 -1.29 -12.14
C ALA A 11 5.97 -1.37 -12.11
N PRO A 12 6.62 -0.48 -11.34
CA PRO A 12 8.07 -0.41 -11.27
C PRO A 12 8.73 -1.62 -10.58
N PHE A 13 7.95 -2.44 -9.86
CA PHE A 13 8.36 -3.62 -9.10
C PHE A 13 7.11 -4.41 -8.68
N GLU A 14 7.29 -5.58 -8.05
CA GLU A 14 6.18 -6.44 -7.62
C GLU A 14 5.61 -5.99 -6.27
N ALA A 15 4.29 -6.08 -6.06
CA ALA A 15 3.66 -5.74 -4.78
C ALA A 15 4.32 -6.45 -3.57
N TRP A 16 4.83 -7.67 -3.80
CA TRP A 16 5.56 -8.46 -2.80
C TRP A 16 6.88 -7.81 -2.36
N ASP A 17 7.60 -7.13 -3.26
CA ASP A 17 8.90 -6.51 -2.98
C ASP A 17 8.80 -5.43 -1.90
N LEU A 18 7.68 -4.70 -1.86
CA LEU A 18 7.41 -3.70 -0.82
C LEU A 18 6.66 -4.30 0.37
N SER A 19 5.62 -5.10 0.14
CA SER A 19 4.78 -5.60 1.23
C SER A 19 5.50 -6.56 2.17
N SER A 20 6.43 -7.37 1.67
CA SER A 20 7.23 -8.30 2.48
C SER A 20 8.19 -7.59 3.46
N LEU A 21 8.39 -6.28 3.30
CA LEU A 21 9.17 -5.47 4.25
C LEU A 21 8.39 -5.14 5.52
N TYR A 22 7.07 -5.37 5.53
CA TYR A 22 6.17 -5.19 6.67
C TYR A 22 5.73 -6.57 7.16
N THR A 23 5.86 -6.84 8.46
CA THR A 23 5.44 -8.10 9.08
C THR A 23 4.02 -8.03 9.67
N SER A 24 3.40 -6.86 9.63
CA SER A 24 2.07 -6.61 10.19
C SER A 24 1.02 -6.33 9.12
N ASP A 25 -0.18 -5.96 9.54
CA ASP A 25 -1.30 -5.60 8.66
C ASP A 25 -0.96 -4.52 7.64
N TRP A 26 0.06 -3.69 7.91
CA TRP A 26 0.56 -2.72 6.94
C TRP A 26 1.10 -3.36 5.66
N GLY A 27 1.62 -4.60 5.73
CA GLY A 27 1.99 -5.38 4.55
C GLY A 27 0.76 -5.71 3.69
N GLN A 28 -0.36 -6.06 4.34
CA GLN A 28 -1.63 -6.28 3.66
C GLN A 28 -2.16 -4.99 3.04
N VAL A 29 -2.14 -3.88 3.78
CA VAL A 29 -2.52 -2.55 3.28
C VAL A 29 -1.75 -2.23 2.00
N VAL A 30 -0.41 -2.41 1.99
CA VAL A 30 0.42 -2.21 0.79
C VAL A 30 -0.07 -3.08 -0.36
N GLN A 31 -0.27 -4.38 -0.17
CA GLN A 31 -0.67 -5.28 -1.27
C GLN A 31 -2.01 -4.89 -1.87
N TYR A 32 -2.99 -4.59 -1.03
CA TYR A 32 -4.34 -4.25 -1.47
C TYR A 32 -4.36 -2.92 -2.22
N VAL A 33 -3.68 -1.88 -1.71
CA VAL A 33 -3.56 -0.58 -2.41
C VAL A 33 -2.68 -0.69 -3.65
N PHE A 34 -1.72 -1.60 -3.70
CA PHE A 34 -0.86 -1.72 -4.88
C PHE A 34 -1.64 -2.26 -6.10
N ARG A 35 -2.55 -3.20 -5.87
CA ARG A 35 -3.17 -4.00 -6.93
C ARG A 35 -4.63 -3.65 -7.23
N TRP A 36 -5.21 -2.67 -6.53
CA TRP A 36 -6.67 -2.47 -6.55
C TRP A 36 -7.20 -2.24 -7.97
N GLN A 37 -6.52 -1.46 -8.81
CA GLN A 37 -6.93 -1.24 -10.20
C GLN A 37 -6.82 -2.50 -11.08
N GLY A 38 -5.85 -3.37 -10.79
CA GLY A 38 -5.54 -4.54 -11.63
C GLY A 38 -6.22 -5.85 -11.21
N LYS A 39 -6.98 -5.87 -10.10
CA LYS A 39 -7.54 -7.13 -9.56
C LYS A 39 -9.02 -7.03 -9.14
N ASN A 40 -9.30 -6.45 -7.98
CA ASN A 40 -10.65 -6.46 -7.39
C ASN A 40 -11.31 -5.07 -7.28
N GLY A 41 -10.70 -4.04 -7.87
CA GLY A 41 -11.20 -2.67 -7.82
C GLY A 41 -11.33 -2.15 -6.38
N LEU A 42 -12.44 -1.44 -6.12
CA LEU A 42 -12.74 -0.85 -4.82
C LEU A 42 -12.80 -1.87 -3.66
N GLN A 43 -13.03 -3.17 -3.93
CA GLN A 43 -13.04 -4.18 -2.87
C GLN A 43 -11.66 -4.36 -2.23
N ASP A 44 -10.58 -4.25 -3.00
CA ASP A 44 -9.24 -4.30 -2.43
C ASP A 44 -8.98 -3.05 -1.57
N LEU A 45 -9.42 -1.87 -1.99
CA LEU A 45 -9.33 -0.66 -1.15
C LEU A 45 -10.13 -0.79 0.16
N GLN A 46 -11.31 -1.41 0.12
CA GLN A 46 -12.10 -1.64 1.34
C GLN A 46 -11.36 -2.58 2.30
N LYS A 47 -10.72 -3.64 1.81
CA LYS A 47 -9.85 -4.50 2.63
C LYS A 47 -8.68 -3.73 3.22
N ALA A 48 -8.05 -2.85 2.43
CA ALA A 48 -6.96 -2.00 2.92
C ALA A 48 -7.42 -1.10 4.09
N VAL A 49 -8.66 -0.58 4.05
CA VAL A 49 -9.26 0.17 5.16
C VAL A 49 -9.39 -0.71 6.41
N ASP A 50 -9.88 -1.93 6.26
CA ASP A 50 -10.10 -2.83 7.41
C ASP A 50 -8.77 -3.22 8.08
N PHE A 51 -7.74 -3.54 7.30
CA PHE A 51 -6.40 -3.81 7.81
C PHE A 51 -5.75 -2.58 8.47
N ALA A 52 -5.86 -1.40 7.86
CA ALA A 52 -5.33 -0.17 8.45
C ALA A 52 -6.01 0.17 9.79
N ARG A 53 -7.33 0.00 9.88
CA ARG A 53 -8.08 0.17 11.14
C ARG A 53 -7.64 -0.83 12.20
N HIS A 54 -7.47 -2.09 11.83
CA HIS A 54 -7.02 -3.13 12.75
C HIS A 54 -5.60 -2.83 13.28
N ALA A 55 -4.68 -2.40 12.41
CA ALA A 55 -3.34 -1.99 12.82
C ALA A 55 -3.36 -0.82 13.81
N ILE A 56 -4.10 0.26 13.48
CA ILE A 56 -4.22 1.45 14.32
C ILE A 56 -4.85 1.12 15.67
N ALA A 57 -5.89 0.28 15.70
CA ALA A 57 -6.54 -0.15 16.93
C ALA A 57 -5.60 -0.94 17.87
N ASN A 58 -4.56 -1.56 17.32
CA ASN A 58 -3.53 -2.28 18.06
C ASN A 58 -2.26 -1.44 18.31
N ASP A 59 -2.32 -0.11 18.11
CA ASP A 59 -1.17 0.83 18.21
C ASP A 59 0.02 0.45 17.30
N ASP A 60 -0.25 -0.29 16.21
CA ASP A 60 0.77 -0.67 15.23
C ASP A 60 0.94 0.42 14.17
N ARG A 61 2.20 0.80 13.94
CA ARG A 61 2.57 1.87 13.00
C ARG A 61 3.10 1.27 11.70
N PRO A 62 2.96 1.95 10.54
CA PRO A 62 3.50 1.48 9.27
C PRO A 62 5.02 1.61 9.23
N ILE A 63 5.70 0.76 9.99
CA ILE A 63 7.15 0.69 10.12
C ILE A 63 7.62 -0.60 9.44
N PRO A 64 8.46 -0.51 8.39
CA PRO A 64 9.09 -1.68 7.81
C PRO A 64 9.94 -2.40 8.85
N TRP A 65 9.72 -3.70 9.01
CA TRP A 65 10.50 -4.57 9.90
C TRP A 65 11.94 -4.75 9.40
N LYS A 66 12.15 -4.73 8.08
CA LYS A 66 13.47 -4.86 7.44
C LYS A 66 13.74 -3.71 6.47
N HIS A 67 14.99 -3.26 6.43
CA HIS A 67 15.53 -2.30 5.46
C HIS A 67 14.65 -1.06 5.23
N ALA A 68 14.38 -0.29 6.28
CA ALA A 68 13.58 0.95 6.18
C ALA A 68 14.00 1.92 5.05
N PRO A 69 15.30 2.09 4.71
CA PRO A 69 15.71 2.89 3.56
C PRO A 69 15.22 2.33 2.21
N HIS A 70 15.19 1.00 2.07
CA HIS A 70 14.73 0.33 0.86
C HIS A 70 13.23 0.50 0.67
N ALA A 71 12.43 0.25 1.72
CA ALA A 71 10.98 0.52 1.70
C ALA A 71 10.68 1.99 1.34
N GLY A 72 11.43 2.93 1.92
CA GLY A 72 11.30 4.36 1.62
C GLY A 72 11.62 4.71 0.16
N LYS A 73 12.56 4.02 -0.49
CA LYS A 73 12.88 4.19 -1.92
C LYS A 73 11.73 3.70 -2.80
N LEU A 74 11.21 2.51 -2.53
CA LEU A 74 10.09 1.91 -3.27
C LEU A 74 8.82 2.77 -3.15
N LEU A 75 8.48 3.22 -1.94
CA LEU A 75 7.35 4.12 -1.71
C LEU A 75 7.51 5.46 -2.44
N ARG A 76 8.73 6.01 -2.47
CA ARG A 76 9.00 7.24 -3.22
C ARG A 76 8.80 7.02 -4.72
N GLN A 77 9.23 5.87 -5.25
CA GLN A 77 9.06 5.55 -6.66
C GLN A 77 7.57 5.47 -7.04
N LEU A 78 6.75 4.76 -6.25
CA LEU A 78 5.29 4.71 -6.45
C LEU A 78 4.65 6.08 -6.37
N GLN A 79 5.09 6.91 -5.41
CA GLN A 79 4.63 8.29 -5.28
C GLN A 79 4.96 9.12 -6.54
N SER A 80 6.18 9.00 -7.08
CA SER A 80 6.63 9.81 -8.22
C SER A 80 5.91 9.47 -9.52
N ILE A 81 5.55 8.20 -9.72
CA ILE A 81 4.86 7.75 -10.95
C ILE A 81 3.34 7.79 -10.82
N GLY A 82 2.81 8.17 -9.65
CA GLY A 82 1.36 8.17 -9.40
C GLY A 82 0.74 6.77 -9.42
N TRP A 83 1.47 5.75 -8.98
CA TRP A 83 1.01 4.36 -9.13
C TRP A 83 -0.35 4.13 -8.47
N ALA A 84 -1.27 3.53 -9.24
CA ALA A 84 -2.63 3.18 -8.84
C ALA A 84 -3.45 4.35 -8.28
N ASP A 85 -3.18 5.58 -8.77
CA ASP A 85 -3.76 6.85 -8.27
C ASP A 85 -3.56 7.09 -6.75
N ALA A 86 -2.72 6.28 -6.10
CA ALA A 86 -2.61 6.20 -4.65
C ALA A 86 -1.44 7.05 -4.09
N THR A 87 -1.05 8.12 -4.80
CA THR A 87 0.08 9.00 -4.45
C THR A 87 0.08 9.45 -2.99
N HIS A 88 -1.09 9.82 -2.47
CA HIS A 88 -1.25 10.27 -1.09
C HIS A 88 -1.08 9.13 -0.08
N VAL A 89 -1.51 7.91 -0.43
CA VAL A 89 -1.32 6.71 0.38
C VAL A 89 0.17 6.37 0.48
N TRP A 90 0.90 6.36 -0.65
CA TRP A 90 2.34 6.09 -0.68
C TRP A 90 3.13 7.13 0.13
N LYS A 91 2.72 8.40 0.07
CA LYS A 91 3.31 9.49 0.85
C LYS A 91 3.08 9.32 2.36
N ALA A 92 1.89 8.91 2.77
CA ALA A 92 1.55 8.70 4.19
C ALA A 92 2.31 7.49 4.78
N LEU A 93 2.34 6.36 4.06
CA LEU A 93 3.13 5.18 4.43
C LEU A 93 4.62 5.53 4.57
N ARG A 94 5.18 6.35 3.67
CA ARG A 94 6.58 6.80 3.75
C ARG A 94 6.87 7.64 4.99
N ARG A 95 5.88 8.38 5.49
CA ARG A 95 5.94 9.15 6.73
C ARG A 95 5.69 8.30 7.97
N ARG A 96 5.32 7.03 7.79
CA ARG A 96 4.95 6.09 8.86
C ARG A 96 3.75 6.58 9.67
N ASP A 97 2.83 7.24 8.98
CA ASP A 97 1.64 7.86 9.57
C ASP A 97 0.42 6.99 9.25
N GLY A 98 -0.04 6.24 10.27
CA GLY A 98 -1.15 5.29 10.13
C GLY A 98 -2.48 5.97 9.84
N ASP A 99 -2.82 7.01 10.60
CA ASP A 99 -4.07 7.75 10.45
C ASP A 99 -4.15 8.46 9.10
N ALA A 100 -3.06 9.14 8.69
CA ALA A 100 -3.01 9.76 7.37
C ALA A 100 -3.07 8.72 6.23
N THR A 101 -2.54 7.51 6.45
CA THR A 101 -2.65 6.42 5.48
C THR A 101 -4.10 5.96 5.34
N LEU A 102 -4.79 5.74 6.47
CA LEU A 102 -6.20 5.37 6.49
C LEU A 102 -7.08 6.42 5.80
N ASP A 103 -6.87 7.70 6.09
CA ASP A 103 -7.65 8.78 5.49
C ASP A 103 -7.35 8.97 4.00
N ALA A 104 -6.11 8.75 3.57
CA ALA A 104 -5.76 8.73 2.15
C ALA A 104 -6.47 7.59 1.41
N ILE A 105 -6.55 6.38 1.97
CA ILE A 105 -7.27 5.25 1.35
C ILE A 105 -8.77 5.56 1.25
N LYS A 106 -9.39 6.12 2.30
CA LYS A 106 -10.81 6.53 2.24
C LYS A 106 -11.07 7.60 1.18
N THR A 107 -10.13 8.52 1.00
CA THR A 107 -10.23 9.58 -0.01
C THR A 107 -10.15 8.99 -1.40
N LEU A 108 -9.18 8.10 -1.64
CA LEU A 108 -9.06 7.35 -2.89
C LEU A 108 -10.35 6.59 -3.23
N ILE A 109 -10.97 5.91 -2.26
CA ILE A 109 -12.28 5.25 -2.48
C ILE A 109 -13.36 6.25 -2.93
N LYS A 110 -13.41 7.45 -2.35
CA LYS A 110 -14.41 8.47 -2.71
C LYS A 110 -14.19 9.02 -4.12
N GLU A 111 -12.94 9.15 -4.55
CA GLU A 111 -12.58 9.67 -5.88
C GLU A 111 -12.90 8.70 -7.01
N HIS A 112 -13.04 7.40 -6.71
CA HIS A 112 -13.30 6.33 -7.67
C HIS A 112 -14.65 5.60 -7.46
N LYS A 113 -15.56 6.17 -6.67
CA LYS A 113 -16.96 5.72 -6.49
C LYS A 113 -17.90 6.44 -7.43
#